data_AF-A0A969D271-F1
#
_entry.id   AF-A0A969D271-F1
#
_cell.length_a   1.000
_cell.length_b   1.000
_cell.length_c   1.000
_cell.angle_alpha   90.00
_cell.angle_beta   90.00
_cell.angle_gamma   90.00
#
_symmetry.space_group_name_H-M   'P 1'
#
loop_
_entity.id
_entity.type
_entity.pdbx_description
1 polymer ?
#
loop_
_entity_poly.entity_id
_entity_poly.type
_entity_poly.pdbx_seq_one_letter_code
_entity_poly.pdbx_strand_id
1 'polypeptide(L)'
;MKVAYIFSTSGHTASYKLGQMILPQLEENNHSAEVVGMFFFDDNTYLLRKGDSMGERLGELAKASGMLLMLCDRCALERGLAKGEPGNCTPQNTVEGVQVGCFPDLYQALDKNSPDYIITL
;
A
#
# COMPACT_ATOMS: atom_id res chain seq x y z
N MET A 1 -7.00 15.53 -8.94
CA MET A 1 -7.79 14.89 -7.87
C MET A 1 -6.91 13.87 -7.21
N LYS A 2 -6.83 13.90 -5.87
CA LYS A 2 -6.01 13.02 -5.06
C LYS A 2 -6.83 11.87 -4.48
N VAL A 3 -6.31 10.66 -4.54
CA VAL A 3 -7.00 9.47 -4.03
C VAL A 3 -6.08 8.62 -3.15
N ALA A 4 -6.66 8.01 -2.13
CA ALA A 4 -6.02 6.95 -1.38
C ALA A 4 -6.81 5.64 -1.52
N TYR A 5 -6.12 4.52 -1.75
CA TYR A 5 -6.73 3.21 -1.91
C TYR A 5 -6.63 2.37 -0.63
N ILE A 6 -7.73 1.73 -0.25
CA ILE A 6 -7.78 0.75 0.85
C ILE A 6 -8.07 -0.62 0.25
N PHE A 7 -7.12 -1.55 0.32
CA PHE A 7 -7.25 -2.93 -0.14
C PHE A 7 -7.72 -3.82 1.01
N SER A 8 -9.02 -3.80 1.29
CA SER A 8 -9.65 -4.60 2.36
C SER A 8 -10.45 -5.79 1.85
N THR A 9 -10.68 -5.91 0.53
CA THR A 9 -11.41 -7.05 -0.02
C THR A 9 -10.44 -8.20 -0.31
N SER A 10 -10.64 -9.34 0.35
CA SER A 10 -9.91 -10.59 0.06
C SER A 10 -10.39 -11.21 -1.26
N GLY A 11 -9.46 -11.69 -2.12
CA GLY A 11 -9.78 -12.37 -3.38
C GLY A 11 -8.79 -12.04 -4.49
N HIS A 12 -9.21 -12.23 -5.75
CA HIS A 12 -8.44 -11.82 -6.94
C HIS A 12 -8.30 -10.29 -7.08
N THR A 13 -8.74 -9.51 -6.09
CA THR A 13 -9.01 -8.08 -6.24
C THR A 13 -7.76 -7.22 -6.26
N ALA A 14 -6.80 -7.44 -5.36
CA ALA A 14 -5.52 -6.72 -5.45
C ALA A 14 -4.74 -7.15 -6.69
N SER A 15 -4.54 -8.44 -6.92
CA SER A 15 -3.80 -8.92 -8.09
C SER A 15 -4.43 -8.50 -9.42
N TYR A 16 -5.76 -8.45 -9.51
CA TYR A 16 -6.48 -7.98 -10.70
C TYR A 16 -6.56 -6.45 -10.79
N LYS A 17 -7.25 -5.78 -9.85
CA LYS A 17 -7.48 -4.32 -9.94
C LYS A 17 -6.18 -3.54 -9.82
N LEU A 18 -5.30 -3.89 -8.87
CA LEU A 18 -4.01 -3.22 -8.77
C LEU A 18 -3.07 -3.69 -9.88
N GLY A 19 -2.85 -4.99 -10.01
CA GLY A 19 -1.83 -5.53 -10.92
C GLY A 19 -2.13 -5.36 -12.41
N GLN A 20 -3.39 -5.45 -12.84
CA GLN A 20 -3.77 -5.41 -14.26
C GLN A 20 -4.45 -4.10 -14.68
N MET A 21 -4.80 -3.21 -13.74
CA MET A 21 -5.47 -1.94 -14.07
C MET A 21 -4.71 -0.74 -13.50
N ILE A 22 -4.67 -0.57 -12.18
CA ILE A 22 -4.12 0.66 -11.55
C ILE A 22 -2.62 0.77 -11.78
N LEU A 23 -1.84 -0.28 -11.55
CA LEU A 23 -0.38 -0.25 -11.66
C LEU A 23 0.08 0.10 -13.10
N PRO A 24 -0.38 -0.56 -14.17
CA PRO A 24 -0.05 -0.15 -15.54
C PRO A 24 -0.43 1.30 -15.84
N GLN A 25 -1.58 1.76 -15.34
CA GLN A 25 -2.02 3.13 -15.57
C GLN A 25 -1.15 4.18 -14.88
N LEU A 26 -0.59 3.84 -13.71
CA LEU A 26 0.38 4.69 -13.02
C LEU A 26 1.72 4.72 -13.76
N GLU A 27 2.21 3.58 -14.23
CA GLU A 27 3.46 3.48 -15.01
C GLU A 27 3.36 4.25 -16.34
N GLU A 28 2.21 4.17 -17.01
CA GLU A 28 1.95 4.86 -18.28
C GLU A 28 1.49 6.31 -18.09
N ASN A 29 1.41 6.80 -16.85
CA ASN A 29 0.93 8.14 -16.50
C ASN A 29 -0.47 8.48 -17.07
N ASN A 30 -1.38 7.51 -17.15
CA ASN A 30 -2.74 7.68 -17.68
C ASN A 30 -3.86 7.42 -16.63
N HIS A 31 -3.50 7.16 -15.37
CA HIS A 31 -4.47 6.94 -14.27
C HIS A 31 -5.35 8.17 -13.96
N SER A 32 -4.94 9.37 -14.40
CA SER A 32 -5.65 10.66 -14.29
C SER A 32 -5.86 11.20 -12.86
N ALA A 33 -5.87 10.33 -11.84
CA ALA A 33 -5.84 10.69 -10.43
C ALA A 33 -4.41 10.61 -9.87
N GLU A 34 -4.09 11.49 -8.93
CA GLU A 34 -2.87 11.43 -8.14
C GLU A 34 -3.09 10.47 -6.97
N VAL A 35 -2.38 9.34 -6.94
CA VAL A 35 -2.50 8.39 -5.84
C VAL A 35 -1.51 8.78 -4.74
N VAL A 36 -2.05 9.21 -3.60
CA VAL A 36 -1.25 9.71 -2.47
C VAL A 36 -0.93 8.62 -1.45
N GLY A 37 -1.69 7.51 -1.46
CA GLY A 37 -1.40 6.37 -0.61
C GLY A 37 -2.20 5.12 -0.92
N MET A 38 -1.66 3.97 -0.49
CA MET A 38 -2.30 2.67 -0.56
C MET A 38 -2.11 1.93 0.79
N PHE A 39 -3.20 1.39 1.33
CA PHE A 39 -3.21 0.65 2.59
C PHE A 39 -3.73 -0.77 2.37
N PHE A 40 -2.95 -1.77 2.80
CA PHE A 40 -3.22 -3.19 2.52
C PHE A 40 -3.58 -3.97 3.80
N PHE A 41 -4.66 -4.75 3.72
CA PHE A 41 -5.15 -5.63 4.78
C PHE A 41 -5.10 -7.10 4.35
N ASP A 42 -5.22 -7.99 5.35
CA ASP A 42 -5.31 -9.44 5.18
C ASP A 42 -4.23 -9.98 4.23
N ASP A 43 -4.60 -10.80 3.24
CA ASP A 43 -3.63 -11.39 2.30
C ASP A 43 -3.12 -10.40 1.25
N ASN A 44 -3.75 -9.23 1.10
CA ASN A 44 -3.26 -8.21 0.17
C ASN A 44 -1.88 -7.69 0.61
N THR A 45 -1.49 -7.87 1.89
CA THR A 45 -0.15 -7.51 2.37
C THR A 45 0.96 -8.29 1.69
N TYR A 46 0.69 -9.51 1.20
CA TYR A 46 1.69 -10.32 0.50
C TYR A 46 2.18 -9.69 -0.80
N LEU A 47 1.42 -8.77 -1.40
CA LEU A 47 1.86 -8.04 -2.58
C LEU A 47 3.09 -7.17 -2.31
N LEU A 48 3.27 -6.69 -1.08
CA LEU A 48 4.41 -5.88 -0.68
C LEU A 48 5.53 -6.69 -0.02
N ARG A 49 5.53 -8.02 -0.12
CA ARG A 49 6.66 -8.83 0.32
C ARG A 49 7.86 -8.61 -0.60
N LYS A 50 9.06 -8.66 -0.03
CA LYS A 50 10.31 -8.56 -0.77
C LYS A 50 10.39 -9.63 -1.86
N GLY A 51 10.76 -9.23 -3.06
CA GLY A 51 10.87 -10.11 -4.23
C GLY A 51 9.56 -10.38 -4.97
N ASP A 52 8.44 -9.76 -4.58
CA ASP A 52 7.21 -9.81 -5.37
C ASP A 52 7.30 -8.86 -6.57
N SER A 53 7.11 -9.39 -7.79
CA SER A 53 7.32 -8.60 -9.01
C SER A 53 6.38 -7.40 -9.12
N MET A 54 5.15 -7.48 -8.61
CA MET A 54 4.22 -6.34 -8.59
C MET A 54 4.57 -5.37 -7.46
N GLY A 55 4.90 -5.91 -6.29
CA GLY A 55 5.33 -5.14 -5.14
C GLY A 55 6.53 -4.24 -5.44
N GLU A 56 7.58 -4.79 -6.04
CA GLU A 56 8.80 -4.03 -6.34
C GLU A 56 8.52 -2.88 -7.31
N ARG A 57 7.74 -3.12 -8.37
CA ARG A 57 7.29 -2.08 -9.31
C ARG A 57 6.51 -0.97 -8.62
N LEU A 58 5.58 -1.35 -7.75
CA LEU A 58 4.80 -0.38 -6.98
C LEU A 58 5.69 0.42 -6.01
N GLY A 59 6.70 -0.22 -5.42
CA GLY A 59 7.70 0.42 -4.56
C GLY A 59 8.52 1.49 -5.30
N GLU A 60 8.95 1.19 -6.53
CA GLU A 60 9.66 2.17 -7.38
C GLU A 60 8.80 3.39 -7.67
N LEU A 61 7.53 3.18 -8.05
CA LEU A 61 6.57 4.27 -8.27
C LEU A 61 6.31 5.07 -6.99
N ALA A 62 6.17 4.39 -5.84
CA ALA A 62 5.96 5.04 -4.57
C ALA A 62 7.14 5.93 -4.18
N LYS A 63 8.37 5.46 -4.41
CA LYS A 63 9.60 6.22 -4.20
C LYS A 63 9.69 7.45 -5.11
N ALA A 64 9.26 7.32 -6.38
CA ALA A 64 9.30 8.42 -7.35
C ALA A 64 8.21 9.48 -7.10
N SER A 65 7.01 9.05 -6.69
CA SER A 65 5.85 9.93 -6.50
C SER A 65 5.70 10.47 -5.07
N GLY A 66 6.37 9.85 -4.09
CA GLY A 66 6.13 10.10 -2.67
C GLY A 66 4.84 9.47 -2.13
N MET A 67 4.23 8.54 -2.88
CA MET A 67 3.04 7.82 -2.47
C MET A 67 3.31 6.93 -1.24
N LEU A 68 2.40 6.95 -0.27
CA LEU A 68 2.47 6.08 0.89
C LEU A 68 2.12 4.63 0.52
N LEU A 69 2.95 3.67 0.90
CA LEU A 69 2.60 2.26 0.93
C LEU A 69 2.58 1.78 2.38
N MET A 70 1.42 1.29 2.86
CA MET A 70 1.24 0.87 4.24
C MET A 70 0.65 -0.54 4.34
N LEU A 71 1.15 -1.32 5.29
CA LEU A 71 0.57 -2.60 5.70
C LEU A 71 -0.13 -2.49 7.04
N CYS A 72 -1.27 -3.16 7.21
CA CYS A 72 -1.91 -3.32 8.50
C CYS A 72 -0.96 -4.03 9.48
N ASP A 73 -0.73 -3.45 10.66
CA ASP A 73 0.20 -3.96 11.67
C ASP A 73 -0.07 -5.41 12.08
N ARG A 74 -1.32 -5.74 12.41
CA ARG A 74 -1.74 -7.08 12.82
C ARG A 74 -1.56 -8.09 11.69
N CYS A 75 -1.97 -7.74 10.48
CA CYS A 75 -1.85 -8.61 9.30
C CYS A 75 -0.38 -8.86 8.95
N ALA A 76 0.45 -7.82 9.01
CA ALA A 76 1.87 -7.89 8.70
C ALA A 76 2.66 -8.73 9.73
N LEU A 77 2.36 -8.57 11.03
CA LEU A 77 2.95 -9.38 12.10
C LEU A 77 2.63 -10.87 11.91
N GLU A 78 1.35 -11.19 11.70
CA GLU A 78 0.89 -12.57 11.49
C GLU A 78 1.57 -13.24 10.27
N ARG A 79 1.87 -12.44 9.23
CA ARG A 79 2.44 -12.93 7.96
C ARG A 79 3.96 -12.83 7.89
N GLY A 80 4.63 -12.45 8.96
CA GLY A 80 6.10 -12.31 9.01
C GLY A 80 6.65 -11.14 8.19
N LEU A 81 5.80 -10.16 7.85
CA LEU A 81 6.13 -8.92 7.13
C LEU A 81 6.42 -7.74 8.07
N ALA A 82 6.24 -7.94 9.37
CA ALA A 82 6.65 -6.98 10.40
C ALA A 82 7.24 -7.71 11.62
N LYS A 83 7.93 -6.96 12.46
CA LYS A 83 8.40 -7.39 13.79
C LYS A 83 8.05 -6.34 14.84
N GLY A 84 7.86 -6.77 16.09
CA GLY A 84 7.43 -5.91 17.19
C GLY A 84 6.03 -6.30 17.66
N GLU A 85 5.27 -5.31 18.12
CA GLU A 85 3.92 -5.48 18.67
C GLU A 85 2.92 -4.57 17.93
N PRO A 86 1.60 -4.86 17.94
CA PRO A 86 0.60 -3.97 17.37
C PRO A 86 0.73 -2.53 17.90
N GLY A 87 0.69 -1.55 17.00
CA GLY A 87 0.94 -0.13 17.30
C GLY A 87 2.41 0.26 17.52
N ASN A 88 3.36 -0.70 17.54
CA ASN A 88 4.79 -0.43 17.59
C ASN A 88 5.58 -1.53 16.86
N CYS A 89 5.37 -1.60 15.55
CA CYS A 89 5.99 -2.59 14.67
C CYS A 89 6.82 -1.92 13.59
N THR A 90 7.88 -2.61 13.16
CA THR A 90 8.72 -2.19 12.04
C THR A 90 8.58 -3.18 10.89
N PRO A 91 8.53 -2.73 9.62
CA PRO A 91 8.51 -3.61 8.46
C PRO A 91 9.74 -4.54 8.42
N GLN A 92 9.54 -5.77 7.94
CA GLN A 92 10.60 -6.71 7.61
C GLN A 92 10.19 -7.56 6.41
N ASN A 93 11.14 -8.03 5.60
CA ASN A 93 10.83 -8.85 4.42
C ASN A 93 9.81 -8.19 3.46
N THR A 94 9.76 -6.86 3.43
CA THR A 94 8.90 -6.08 2.54
C THR A 94 9.73 -5.41 1.45
N VAL A 95 9.04 -4.92 0.43
CA VAL A 95 9.54 -3.93 -0.54
C VAL A 95 10.06 -2.68 0.21
N GLU A 96 11.05 -2.00 -0.37
CA GLU A 96 11.64 -0.79 0.21
C GLU A 96 10.61 0.34 0.34
N GLY A 97 10.67 1.12 1.43
CA GLY A 97 9.79 2.28 1.65
C GLY A 97 8.39 1.96 2.19
N VAL A 98 8.05 0.68 2.34
CA VAL A 98 6.79 0.24 2.96
C VAL A 98 6.78 0.60 4.44
N GLN A 99 5.65 1.12 4.91
CA GLN A 99 5.36 1.37 6.32
C GLN A 99 4.42 0.29 6.86
N VAL A 100 4.40 0.14 8.18
CA VAL A 100 3.46 -0.76 8.87
C VAL A 100 2.78 0.06 9.96
N GLY A 101 1.46 -0.01 10.04
CA GLY A 101 0.68 0.76 11.00
C GLY A 101 -0.80 0.44 10.99
N CYS A 102 -1.57 1.24 11.70
CA CYS A 102 -3.01 1.17 11.78
C CYS A 102 -3.65 2.47 11.26
N PHE A 103 -4.96 2.61 11.35
CA PHE A 103 -5.68 3.79 10.85
C PHE A 103 -5.17 5.14 11.40
N PRO A 104 -4.83 5.31 12.70
CA PRO A 104 -4.25 6.56 13.18
C PRO A 104 -2.95 6.93 12.47
N ASP A 105 -2.10 5.93 12.20
CA ASP A 105 -0.83 6.12 11.48
C ASP A 105 -1.08 6.48 10.02
N LEU A 106 -2.07 5.85 9.37
CA LEU A 106 -2.50 6.19 8.02
C LEU A 106 -2.92 7.67 7.94
N TYR A 107 -3.78 8.12 8.84
CA TYR A 107 -4.26 9.51 8.83
C TYR A 107 -3.11 10.49 9.09
N GLN A 108 -2.23 10.19 10.03
CA GLN A 108 -1.06 11.00 10.30
C GLN A 108 -0.10 11.07 9.08
N ALA A 109 0.11 9.94 8.41
CA ALA A 109 0.98 9.87 7.23
C ALA A 109 0.39 10.65 6.04
N LEU A 110 -0.93 10.62 5.87
CA LEU A 110 -1.64 11.31 4.79
C LEU A 110 -1.92 12.79 5.07
N ASP A 111 -1.80 13.27 6.31
CA ASP A 111 -2.11 14.67 6.68
C ASP A 111 -1.38 15.69 5.79
N LYS A 112 -0.10 15.44 5.52
CA LYS A 112 0.74 16.29 4.65
C LYS A 112 0.38 16.22 3.17
N ASN A 113 -0.32 15.18 2.74
CA ASN A 113 -0.78 14.99 1.37
C ASN A 113 -2.19 14.40 1.33
N SER A 114 -3.15 15.16 1.88
CA SER A 114 -4.51 14.67 2.11
C SER A 114 -5.22 14.29 0.79
N PRO A 115 -5.85 13.10 0.71
CA PRO A 115 -6.64 12.72 -0.45
C PRO A 115 -7.99 13.45 -0.49
N ASP A 116 -8.50 13.70 -1.70
CA ASP A 116 -9.87 14.16 -1.91
C ASP A 116 -10.87 13.02 -1.66
N TYR A 117 -10.47 11.78 -2.00
CA TYR A 117 -11.31 10.58 -1.87
C TYR A 117 -10.52 9.38 -1.34
N ILE A 118 -11.18 8.59 -0.49
CA ILE A 118 -10.71 7.28 -0.05
C ILE A 118 -11.54 6.21 -0.75
N ILE A 119 -10.89 5.37 -1.57
CA ILE A 119 -11.55 4.34 -2.37
C ILE A 119 -11.19 2.97 -1.80
N THR A 120 -12.19 2.24 -1.34
CA THR A 120 -12.00 0.87 -0.85
C THR A 120 -12.18 -0.13 -2.00
N LEU A 121 -11.23 -1.06 -2.13
CA LEU A 121 -11.16 -2.03 -3.23
C LEU A 121 -11.27 -3.48 -2.76
#